data_AF-A0A7S2H3F5-F1
#
_entry.id   AF-A0A7S2H3F5-F1
#
_cell.length_a   1.000
_cell.length_b   1.000
_cell.length_c   1.000
_cell.angle_alpha   90.00
_cell.angle_beta   90.00
_cell.angle_gamma   90.00
#
_symmetry.space_group_name_H-M   'P 1'
#
loop_
_entity.id
_entity.type
_entity.pdbx_description
1 polymer ?
#
loop_
_entity_poly.entity_id
_entity_poly.type
_entity_poly.pdbx_seq_one_letter_code
_entity_poly.pdbx_strand_id
1 'polypeptide(L)'
;GCTSTTTAVPYDCEEDFAGWETRWADSKKRWCCKHERVGCSAAHRESSTTAAAAVAAPATRGRDCDTQCTVKGAAHSCKDRVQWLVAQPYPTGLKAKPHACEYALGAVLRDCPECSMCTLQDAECVPHSASGAPAERRPGAGRPAAGDRPHAYDCEVGFRAWRTGWSPAKKDWCCDREGRG
;
A
#
# COMPACT_ATOMS: atom_id res chain seq x y z
N GLY A 1 9.29 25.67 -66.68
CA GLY A 1 8.46 25.74 -65.47
C GLY A 1 8.36 24.35 -64.91
N CYS A 2 8.67 24.18 -63.62
CA CYS A 2 8.89 22.89 -62.98
C CYS A 2 7.67 21.94 -63.05
N THR A 3 7.98 20.66 -63.24
CA THR A 3 7.07 19.52 -63.20
C THR A 3 6.86 19.06 -61.75
N SER A 4 5.63 19.13 -61.24
CA SER A 4 5.24 18.52 -59.97
C SER A 4 4.77 17.09 -60.21
N THR A 5 5.68 16.13 -60.09
CA THR A 5 5.34 14.71 -59.96
C THR A 5 5.11 14.42 -58.48
N THR A 6 3.87 14.59 -58.01
CA THR A 6 3.47 14.13 -56.67
C THR A 6 3.11 12.66 -56.76
N THR A 7 3.96 11.79 -56.22
CA THR A 7 3.65 10.40 -55.93
C THR A 7 2.35 10.35 -55.12
N ALA A 8 1.24 9.98 -55.77
CA ALA A 8 -0.08 9.96 -55.16
C ALA A 8 -0.09 8.97 -53.99
N VAL A 9 -0.22 9.49 -52.76
CA VAL A 9 -0.69 8.69 -51.63
C VAL A 9 -2.09 8.16 -51.99
N PRO A 10 -2.36 6.85 -51.87
CA PRO A 10 -3.57 6.25 -52.41
C PRO A 10 -4.86 6.64 -51.65
N TYR A 11 -4.75 7.30 -50.51
CA TYR A 11 -5.88 7.69 -49.67
C TYR A 11 -5.66 9.08 -49.08
N ASP A 12 -6.59 9.99 -49.33
CA ASP A 12 -6.62 11.34 -48.75
C ASP A 12 -7.51 11.34 -47.50
N CYS A 13 -6.92 11.58 -46.33
CA CYS A 13 -7.64 11.47 -45.05
C CYS A 13 -8.35 12.76 -44.61
N GLU A 14 -8.22 13.84 -45.37
CA GLU A 14 -8.88 15.12 -45.09
C GLU A 14 -10.17 15.27 -45.92
N GLU A 15 -10.22 14.63 -47.08
CA GLU A 15 -11.40 14.57 -47.93
C GLU A 15 -12.60 13.91 -47.23
N ASP A 16 -13.69 14.66 -47.14
CA ASP A 16 -14.94 14.25 -46.52
C ASP A 16 -14.79 13.78 -45.05
N PHE A 17 -13.77 14.29 -44.34
CA PHE A 17 -13.53 13.96 -42.94
C PHE A 17 -14.78 14.21 -42.08
N ALA A 18 -15.54 15.28 -42.30
CA ALA A 18 -16.76 15.56 -41.51
C ALA A 18 -17.84 14.45 -41.58
N GLY A 19 -17.82 13.61 -42.63
CA GLY A 19 -18.73 12.48 -42.83
C GLY A 19 -18.02 11.13 -42.91
N TRP A 20 -16.77 11.05 -42.46
CA TRP A 20 -15.86 9.93 -42.70
C TRP A 20 -16.47 8.56 -42.33
N GLU A 21 -17.27 8.51 -41.26
CA GLU A 21 -17.87 7.28 -40.77
C GLU A 21 -18.86 6.64 -41.75
N THR A 22 -19.56 7.44 -42.55
CA THR A 22 -20.53 6.94 -43.55
C THR A 22 -19.99 7.00 -44.97
N ARG A 23 -19.09 7.94 -45.25
CA ARG A 23 -18.59 8.21 -46.62
C ARG A 23 -17.33 7.44 -46.96
N TRP A 24 -16.47 7.13 -45.99
CA TRP A 24 -15.25 6.40 -46.27
C TRP A 24 -15.50 4.89 -46.35
N ALA A 25 -14.93 4.26 -47.38
CA ALA A 25 -14.80 2.81 -47.42
C ALA A 25 -13.92 2.31 -46.26
N ASP A 26 -14.18 1.08 -45.78
CA ASP A 26 -13.42 0.49 -44.67
C ASP A 26 -11.90 0.46 -44.91
N SER A 27 -11.47 0.28 -46.15
CA SER A 27 -10.04 0.33 -46.53
C SER A 27 -9.42 1.71 -46.32
N LYS A 28 -10.16 2.80 -46.63
CA LYS A 28 -9.72 4.19 -46.41
C LYS A 28 -9.68 4.50 -44.92
N LYS A 29 -10.71 4.09 -44.16
CA LYS A 29 -10.76 4.20 -42.68
C LYS A 29 -9.57 3.49 -42.02
N ARG A 30 -9.28 2.25 -42.43
CA ARG A 30 -8.12 1.45 -41.96
C ARG A 30 -6.81 2.18 -42.17
N TRP A 31 -6.61 2.65 -43.40
CA TRP A 31 -5.36 3.26 -43.81
C TRP A 31 -5.14 4.60 -43.08
N CYS A 32 -6.14 5.47 -43.08
CA CYS A 32 -6.11 6.75 -42.38
C CYS A 32 -5.96 6.60 -40.87
N CYS A 33 -6.63 5.62 -40.25
CA CYS A 33 -6.47 5.33 -38.83
C CYS A 33 -5.05 4.84 -38.49
N LYS A 34 -4.43 4.05 -39.38
CA LYS A 34 -3.08 3.49 -39.17
C LYS A 34 -1.97 4.51 -39.40
N HIS A 35 -2.07 5.31 -40.47
CA HIS A 35 -1.01 6.22 -40.91
C HIS A 35 -1.17 7.63 -40.33
N GLU A 36 -2.37 8.21 -40.45
CA GLU A 36 -2.67 9.60 -40.08
C GLU A 36 -3.36 9.72 -38.71
N ARG A 37 -3.72 8.58 -38.08
CA ARG A 37 -4.44 8.49 -36.79
C ARG A 37 -5.80 9.20 -36.79
N VAL A 38 -6.38 9.45 -37.96
CA VAL A 38 -7.71 10.06 -38.14
C VAL A 38 -8.72 9.05 -38.67
N GLY A 39 -10.00 9.23 -38.33
CA GLY A 39 -11.08 8.36 -38.81
C GLY A 39 -11.01 6.92 -38.31
N CYS A 40 -10.59 6.71 -37.05
CA CYS A 40 -10.65 5.40 -36.40
C CYS A 40 -12.04 5.13 -35.82
N SER A 41 -12.77 4.12 -36.33
CA SER A 41 -14.01 3.65 -35.70
C SER A 41 -13.72 2.62 -34.61
N ALA A 42 -14.66 2.40 -33.69
CA ALA A 42 -14.54 1.38 -32.64
C ALA A 42 -14.29 -0.02 -33.24
N ALA A 43 -15.03 -0.38 -34.30
CA ALA A 43 -14.83 -1.62 -35.06
C ALA A 43 -13.42 -1.75 -35.67
N HIS A 44 -12.76 -0.61 -35.92
CA HIS A 44 -11.43 -0.59 -36.50
C HIS A 44 -10.28 -0.73 -35.50
N ARG A 45 -10.53 -0.49 -34.20
CA ARG A 45 -9.58 -0.83 -33.13
C ARG A 45 -9.55 -2.33 -32.82
N GLU A 46 -10.61 -3.05 -33.17
CA GLU A 46 -10.80 -4.48 -32.83
C GLU A 46 -10.25 -5.43 -33.90
N SER A 47 -10.06 -4.96 -35.14
CA SER A 47 -9.56 -5.77 -36.26
C SER A 47 -8.04 -6.04 -36.23
N SER A 48 -7.36 -5.83 -35.10
CA SER A 48 -5.94 -6.18 -34.91
C SER A 48 -5.68 -7.06 -33.69
N THR A 49 -6.67 -7.82 -33.23
CA THR A 49 -6.46 -8.84 -32.18
C THR A 49 -7.23 -10.12 -32.51
N THR A 50 -6.85 -10.79 -33.60
CA THR A 50 -7.11 -12.22 -33.74
C THR A 50 -5.93 -12.98 -33.13
N ALA A 51 -5.96 -13.16 -31.80
CA ALA A 51 -5.34 -14.27 -31.08
C ALA A 51 -5.36 -13.95 -29.58
N ALA A 52 -6.29 -14.55 -28.84
CA ALA A 52 -6.01 -15.33 -27.64
C ALA A 52 -7.28 -15.46 -26.81
N ALA A 53 -7.61 -16.70 -26.49
CA ALA A 53 -8.50 -17.09 -25.42
C ALA A 53 -8.30 -16.19 -24.19
N ALA A 54 -9.38 -15.56 -23.72
CA ALA A 54 -9.45 -15.03 -22.37
C ALA A 54 -9.63 -16.21 -21.41
N VAL A 55 -8.52 -16.88 -21.13
CA VAL A 55 -8.31 -17.51 -19.83
C VAL A 55 -8.34 -16.37 -18.81
N ALA A 56 -9.04 -16.59 -17.71
CA ALA A 56 -9.13 -15.67 -16.58
C ALA A 56 -7.76 -15.05 -16.26
N ALA A 57 -7.75 -13.73 -16.10
CA ALA A 57 -6.59 -12.95 -15.70
C ALA A 57 -5.91 -13.56 -14.46
N PRO A 58 -4.57 -13.66 -14.39
CA PRO A 58 -3.92 -13.44 -13.13
C PRO A 58 -3.98 -11.93 -12.88
N ALA A 59 -4.64 -11.53 -11.79
CA ALA A 59 -4.43 -10.22 -11.22
C ALA A 59 -2.92 -10.02 -11.01
N THR A 60 -2.44 -8.87 -11.50
CA THR A 60 -1.21 -8.18 -11.07
C THR A 60 0.01 -9.07 -10.83
N ARG A 61 0.72 -9.43 -11.91
CA ARG A 61 2.11 -9.87 -11.76
C ARG A 61 3.01 -8.64 -11.68
N GLY A 62 3.32 -8.23 -10.45
CA GLY A 62 4.41 -7.30 -10.14
C GLY A 62 3.94 -5.90 -9.79
N ARG A 63 3.52 -5.71 -8.53
CA ARG A 63 3.71 -4.46 -7.75
C ARG A 63 3.25 -4.56 -6.28
N ASP A 64 3.16 -5.77 -5.75
CA ASP A 64 2.51 -6.10 -4.49
C ASP A 64 3.44 -6.98 -3.64
N CYS A 65 3.07 -7.19 -2.37
CA CYS A 65 3.86 -7.94 -1.40
C CYS A 65 4.18 -9.38 -1.81
N ASP A 66 3.62 -9.91 -2.91
CA ASP A 66 3.92 -11.24 -3.43
C ASP A 66 5.21 -11.26 -4.29
N THR A 67 5.84 -10.11 -4.52
CA THR A 67 7.15 -10.01 -5.21
C THR A 67 8.21 -10.83 -4.47
N GLN A 68 8.91 -11.70 -5.19
CA GLN A 68 9.95 -12.58 -4.62
C GLN A 68 11.22 -11.79 -4.33
N CYS A 69 11.64 -11.77 -3.08
CA CYS A 69 12.97 -11.32 -2.69
C CYS A 69 13.87 -12.50 -2.34
N THR A 70 15.10 -12.48 -2.87
CA THR A 70 16.11 -13.49 -2.54
C THR A 70 17.04 -12.97 -1.47
N VAL A 71 16.97 -13.54 -0.26
CA VAL A 71 17.88 -13.21 0.84
C VAL A 71 18.65 -14.46 1.23
N LYS A 72 19.99 -14.40 1.16
CA LYS A 72 20.89 -15.53 1.46
C LYS A 72 20.58 -16.81 0.65
N GLY A 73 20.20 -16.65 -0.62
CA GLY A 73 19.95 -17.77 -1.54
C GLY A 73 18.57 -18.43 -1.43
N ALA A 74 17.71 -17.98 -0.52
CA ALA A 74 16.31 -18.39 -0.44
C ALA A 74 15.41 -17.29 -0.98
N ALA A 75 14.61 -17.60 -2.01
CA ALA A 75 13.60 -16.71 -2.57
C ALA A 75 12.28 -16.89 -1.82
N HIS A 76 11.79 -15.83 -1.18
CA HIS A 76 10.48 -15.76 -0.53
C HIS A 76 9.76 -14.49 -0.96
N SER A 77 8.43 -14.47 -0.95
CA SER A 77 7.72 -13.22 -1.19
C SER A 77 7.98 -12.21 -0.07
N CYS A 78 7.86 -10.91 -0.36
CA CYS A 78 7.96 -9.85 0.65
C CYS A 78 7.00 -10.11 1.82
N LYS A 79 5.78 -10.53 1.50
CA LYS A 79 4.72 -10.94 2.44
C LYS A 79 5.15 -12.11 3.31
N ASP A 80 5.60 -13.20 2.72
CA ASP A 80 6.04 -14.39 3.46
C ASP A 80 7.19 -14.05 4.41
N ARG A 81 8.09 -13.16 3.99
CA ARG A 81 9.21 -12.69 4.80
C ARG A 81 8.72 -11.90 6.02
N VAL A 82 7.75 -11.00 5.85
CA VAL A 82 7.11 -10.25 6.94
C VAL A 82 6.40 -11.20 7.91
N GLN A 83 5.58 -12.11 7.38
CA GLN A 83 4.82 -13.08 8.19
C GLN A 83 5.73 -14.04 8.95
N TRP A 84 6.81 -14.50 8.31
CA TRP A 84 7.80 -15.34 8.95
C TRP A 84 8.48 -14.61 10.13
N LEU A 85 8.91 -13.35 9.94
CA LEU A 85 9.55 -12.57 11.01
C LEU A 85 8.66 -12.42 12.24
N VAL A 86 7.35 -12.19 12.06
CA VAL A 86 6.42 -12.06 13.20
C VAL A 86 6.05 -13.39 13.84
N ALA A 87 6.16 -14.50 13.11
CA ALA A 87 5.89 -15.85 13.61
C ALA A 87 7.09 -16.46 14.37
N GLN A 88 8.31 -16.03 14.09
CA GLN A 88 9.52 -16.59 14.69
C GLN A 88 9.81 -16.02 16.10
N PRO A 89 10.28 -16.86 17.04
CA PRO A 89 10.74 -16.39 18.35
C PRO A 89 12.02 -15.57 18.24
N TYR A 90 12.27 -14.71 19.24
CA TYR A 90 13.55 -14.03 19.40
C TYR A 90 14.70 -15.05 19.53
N PRO A 91 15.90 -14.82 18.94
CA PRO A 91 16.41 -13.58 18.35
C PRO A 91 16.16 -13.40 16.85
N THR A 92 15.67 -14.43 16.15
CA THR A 92 15.51 -14.41 14.68
C THR A 92 14.19 -13.82 14.22
N GLY A 93 13.23 -13.62 15.14
CA GLY A 93 11.94 -12.99 14.88
C GLY A 93 11.41 -12.12 16.01
N LEU A 94 10.15 -11.72 15.84
CA LEU A 94 9.47 -10.66 16.58
C LEU A 94 8.19 -11.16 17.28
N LYS A 95 8.05 -12.48 17.47
CA LYS A 95 6.87 -13.06 18.13
C LYS A 95 6.63 -12.43 19.50
N ALA A 96 5.38 -12.00 19.75
CA ALA A 96 4.93 -11.31 20.96
C ALA A 96 5.62 -9.97 21.28
N LYS A 97 6.24 -9.32 20.28
CA LYS A 97 6.75 -7.95 20.43
C LYS A 97 5.70 -6.92 19.99
N PRO A 98 5.61 -5.77 20.67
CA PRO A 98 4.83 -4.65 20.16
C PRO A 98 5.47 -4.16 18.85
N HIS A 99 4.66 -3.62 17.94
CA HIS A 99 5.12 -3.13 16.62
C HIS A 99 5.81 -4.19 15.75
N ALA A 100 5.61 -5.49 16.00
CA ALA A 100 6.27 -6.57 15.26
C ALA A 100 6.09 -6.47 13.74
N CYS A 101 4.88 -6.12 13.28
CA CYS A 101 4.60 -5.96 11.85
C CYS A 101 5.33 -4.77 11.22
N GLU A 102 5.39 -3.63 11.92
CA GLU A 102 6.09 -2.42 11.45
C GLU A 102 7.60 -2.67 11.35
N TYR A 103 8.18 -3.28 12.38
CA TYR A 103 9.59 -3.68 12.35
C TYR A 103 9.89 -4.74 11.29
N ALA A 104 9.00 -5.72 11.11
CA ALA A 104 9.15 -6.76 10.10
C ALA A 104 9.13 -6.16 8.69
N LEU A 105 8.15 -5.32 8.37
CA LEU A 105 8.09 -4.65 7.07
C LEU A 105 9.31 -3.73 6.85
N GLY A 106 9.71 -2.96 7.87
CA GLY A 106 10.90 -2.13 7.79
C GLY A 106 12.20 -2.93 7.58
N ALA A 107 12.30 -4.13 8.14
CA ALA A 107 13.42 -5.04 7.88
C ALA A 107 13.39 -5.57 6.45
N VAL A 108 12.22 -6.01 5.97
CA VAL A 108 12.05 -6.51 4.59
C VAL A 108 12.35 -5.42 3.56
N LEU A 109 11.91 -4.18 3.77
CA LEU A 109 12.19 -3.05 2.87
C LEU A 109 13.68 -2.69 2.81
N ARG A 110 14.44 -2.89 3.89
CA ARG A 110 15.90 -2.68 3.91
C ARG A 110 16.65 -3.80 3.21
N ASP A 111 16.22 -5.05 3.39
CA ASP A 111 16.86 -6.21 2.76
C ASP A 111 16.47 -6.35 1.28
N CYS A 112 15.30 -5.82 0.90
CA CYS A 112 14.63 -6.04 -0.38
C CYS A 112 13.95 -4.75 -0.89
N PRO A 113 14.65 -3.87 -1.63
CA PRO A 113 14.07 -2.62 -2.14
C PRO A 113 12.93 -2.84 -3.15
N GLU A 114 12.86 -4.03 -3.75
CA GLU A 114 11.80 -4.47 -4.66
C GLU A 114 10.43 -4.55 -3.96
N CYS A 115 10.45 -4.67 -2.62
CA CYS A 115 9.26 -4.67 -1.78
C CYS A 115 8.72 -3.25 -1.49
N SER A 116 9.26 -2.20 -2.10
CA SER A 116 8.91 -0.78 -1.81
C SER A 116 7.42 -0.42 -1.92
N MET A 117 6.64 -1.21 -2.68
CA MET A 117 5.19 -1.03 -2.82
C MET A 117 4.37 -1.87 -1.82
N CYS A 118 5.03 -2.65 -0.95
CA CYS A 118 4.38 -3.48 0.05
C CYS A 118 4.03 -2.67 1.30
N THR A 119 2.74 -2.63 1.66
CA THR A 119 2.26 -1.99 2.88
C THR A 119 1.93 -3.00 3.97
N LEU A 120 1.73 -2.54 5.21
CA LEU A 120 1.30 -3.43 6.32
C LEU A 120 -0.04 -4.11 6.05
N GLN A 121 -0.94 -3.40 5.34
CA GLN A 121 -2.25 -3.92 4.95
C GLN A 121 -2.10 -5.07 3.94
N ASP A 122 -1.26 -4.88 2.93
CA ASP A 122 -1.04 -5.85 1.85
C ASP A 122 -0.18 -7.05 2.28
N ALA A 123 0.70 -6.85 3.28
CA ALA A 123 1.44 -7.93 3.91
C ALA A 123 0.55 -8.85 4.79
N GLU A 124 -0.73 -8.49 4.95
CA GLU A 124 -1.68 -9.11 5.88
C GLU A 124 -1.11 -9.23 7.30
N CYS A 125 -0.17 -8.34 7.63
CA CYS A 125 0.45 -8.29 8.94
C CYS A 125 -0.37 -7.34 9.81
N VAL A 126 -1.54 -7.80 10.20
CA VAL A 126 -2.34 -7.14 11.21
C VAL A 126 -1.96 -7.70 12.58
N PRO A 127 -1.57 -6.85 13.55
CA PRO A 127 -1.46 -7.31 14.92
C PRO A 127 -2.84 -7.83 15.33
N HIS A 128 -2.91 -9.09 15.77
CA HIS A 128 -4.11 -9.75 16.26
C HIS A 128 -4.68 -9.05 17.51
N SER A 129 -5.23 -7.85 17.34
CA SER A 129 -6.00 -7.10 18.35
C SER A 129 -6.98 -6.10 17.71
N ALA A 130 -7.36 -6.29 16.43
CA ALA A 130 -8.30 -5.40 15.76
C ALA A 130 -9.35 -6.11 14.86
N SER A 131 -9.81 -7.29 15.27
CA SER A 131 -11.09 -7.84 14.81
C SER A 131 -11.98 -8.02 16.02
N GLY A 132 -13.04 -7.20 16.10
CA GLY A 132 -13.86 -7.04 17.27
C GLY A 132 -14.57 -8.30 17.76
N ALA A 133 -14.54 -8.49 19.07
CA ALA A 133 -15.68 -9.01 19.81
C ALA A 133 -16.26 -7.82 20.60
N PRO A 134 -17.58 -7.55 20.56
CA PRO A 134 -18.18 -6.66 21.53
C PRO A 134 -18.10 -7.38 22.88
N ALA A 135 -17.38 -6.79 23.84
CA ALA A 135 -17.45 -7.24 25.21
C ALA A 135 -18.90 -7.06 25.71
N GLU A 136 -19.68 -8.14 25.69
CA GLU A 136 -20.98 -8.18 26.35
C GLU A 136 -20.79 -7.82 27.82
N ARG A 137 -21.32 -6.66 28.20
CA ARG A 137 -21.37 -6.17 29.57
C ARG A 137 -22.18 -7.14 30.41
N ARG A 138 -21.55 -7.85 31.36
CA ARG A 138 -22.28 -8.34 32.54
C ARG A 138 -22.62 -7.12 33.42
N PRO A 139 -23.89 -6.84 33.74
CA PRO A 139 -24.21 -5.86 34.76
C PRO A 139 -23.98 -6.53 36.12
N GLY A 140 -22.99 -6.03 36.86
CA GLY A 140 -22.81 -6.35 38.28
C GLY A 140 -21.50 -7.06 38.61
N ALA A 141 -20.43 -6.28 38.73
CA ALA A 141 -19.46 -6.35 39.83
C ALA A 141 -18.35 -5.32 39.62
N GLY A 142 -18.27 -4.34 40.52
CA GLY A 142 -17.04 -3.59 40.81
C GLY A 142 -16.63 -2.50 39.82
N ARG A 143 -16.90 -1.26 40.19
CA ARG A 143 -16.24 -0.05 39.65
C ARG A 143 -14.71 -0.18 39.77
N PRO A 144 -13.92 -0.04 38.69
CA PRO A 144 -12.53 0.36 38.82
C PRO A 144 -12.44 1.89 38.80
N ALA A 145 -11.60 2.38 39.70
CA ALA A 145 -11.27 3.79 39.85
C ALA A 145 -10.53 4.33 38.62
N ALA A 146 -10.66 5.64 38.43
CA ALA A 146 -9.85 6.41 37.49
C ALA A 146 -8.35 6.07 37.66
N GLY A 147 -7.66 5.74 36.58
CA GLY A 147 -6.23 5.48 36.67
C GLY A 147 -5.61 4.82 35.46
N ASP A 148 -6.04 5.17 34.26
CA ASP A 148 -5.40 4.73 33.02
C ASP A 148 -4.71 5.95 32.39
N ARG A 149 -3.50 6.31 32.87
CA ARG A 149 -2.58 7.22 32.16
C ARG A 149 -1.11 6.95 32.48
N PRO A 150 -0.19 7.19 31.52
CA PRO A 150 1.24 6.93 31.66
C PRO A 150 1.87 7.96 32.61
N HIS A 151 2.71 7.46 33.51
CA HIS A 151 3.41 8.18 34.60
C HIS A 151 2.48 8.65 35.74
N ALA A 152 2.37 7.82 36.79
CA ALA A 152 1.48 8.05 37.93
C ALA A 152 1.74 9.35 38.72
N TYR A 153 2.95 9.92 38.60
CA TYR A 153 3.32 11.17 39.25
C TYR A 153 4.23 12.01 38.34
N ASP A 154 3.77 13.21 38.00
CA ASP A 154 4.57 14.22 37.29
C ASP A 154 5.26 15.12 38.34
N CYS A 155 6.58 14.98 38.49
CA CYS A 155 7.36 15.70 39.50
C CYS A 155 7.62 17.18 39.17
N GLU A 156 7.28 17.64 37.96
CA GLU A 156 7.42 19.04 37.57
C GLU A 156 6.17 19.85 37.94
N VAL A 157 5.00 19.21 37.87
CA VAL A 157 3.72 19.85 38.21
C VAL A 157 3.64 20.17 39.71
N GLY A 158 3.55 21.46 40.01
CA GLY A 158 3.44 21.96 41.38
C GLY A 158 4.74 21.88 42.18
N PHE A 159 5.89 21.67 41.53
CA PHE A 159 7.20 21.59 42.21
C PHE A 159 7.45 22.80 43.12
N ARG A 160 7.10 24.03 42.71
CA ARG A 160 7.31 25.24 43.54
C ARG A 160 6.62 25.21 44.92
N ALA A 161 5.58 24.40 45.08
CA ALA A 161 4.85 24.21 46.34
C ALA A 161 4.82 22.74 46.77
N TRP A 162 5.80 21.92 46.36
CA TRP A 162 5.77 20.47 46.54
C TRP A 162 5.58 20.03 48.00
N ARG A 163 6.16 20.78 48.95
CA ARG A 163 6.09 20.46 50.40
C ARG A 163 4.66 20.42 50.94
N THR A 164 3.77 21.26 50.43
CA THR A 164 2.40 21.40 50.94
C THR A 164 1.34 20.99 49.92
N GLY A 165 1.68 21.04 48.63
CA GLY A 165 0.76 20.76 47.52
C GLY A 165 0.81 19.33 46.98
N TRP A 166 1.85 18.55 47.29
CA TRP A 166 1.92 17.15 46.84
C TRP A 166 1.30 16.19 47.85
N SER A 167 0.68 15.14 47.33
CA SER A 167 0.28 13.98 48.13
C SER A 167 1.51 13.24 48.66
N PRO A 168 1.41 12.52 49.79
CA PRO A 168 2.53 11.73 50.33
C PRO A 168 3.13 10.77 49.29
N ALA A 169 2.27 10.05 48.55
CA ALA A 169 2.71 9.12 47.52
C ALA A 169 3.45 9.79 46.35
N LYS A 170 3.12 11.06 46.02
CA LYS A 170 3.85 11.82 45.00
C LYS A 170 5.23 12.25 45.49
N LYS A 171 5.34 12.65 46.77
CA LYS A 171 6.63 13.00 47.39
C LYS A 171 7.56 11.81 47.43
N ASP A 172 7.08 10.67 47.94
CA ASP A 172 7.88 9.46 48.06
C ASP A 172 8.37 8.98 46.68
N TRP A 173 7.48 8.98 45.68
CA TRP A 173 7.83 8.54 44.33
C TRP A 173 8.84 9.47 43.63
N CYS A 174 8.65 10.79 43.75
CA CYS A 174 9.55 11.76 43.11
C CYS A 174 10.90 11.90 43.84
N CYS A 175 10.93 11.67 45.16
CA CYS A 175 12.16 11.60 45.94
C CYS A 175 13.02 10.39 45.55
N ASP A 176 12.40 9.20 45.47
CA ASP A 176 13.08 7.94 45.13
C ASP A 176 13.64 7.92 43.70
N ARG A 177 12.91 8.46 42.72
CA ARG A 177 13.25 8.31 41.30
C ARG A 177 13.96 9.49 40.67
N GLU A 178 13.67 10.70 41.13
CA GLU A 178 14.17 11.93 40.51
C GLU A 178 14.97 12.80 41.49
N GLY A 179 15.08 12.40 42.76
CA GLY A 179 15.75 13.19 43.80
C GLY A 179 15.04 14.52 44.09
N ARG A 180 13.74 14.59 43.76
CA ARG A 180 12.91 15.79 43.83
C ARG A 180 11.70 15.50 44.71
N GLY A 181 11.76 15.76 46.00
CA GLY A 181 10.63 15.54 46.91
C GLY A 181 10.97 15.69 48.37
#